data_AF-A0A7Y7SMD8-F1
#
_entry.id   AF-A0A7Y7SMD8-F1
#
_cell.length_a   1.000
_cell.length_b   1.000
_cell.length_c   1.000
_cell.angle_alpha   90.00
_cell.angle_beta   90.00
_cell.angle_gamma   90.00
#
_symmetry.space_group_name_H-M   'P 1'
#
loop_
_entity.id
_entity.type
_entity.pdbx_description
1 polymer ?
#
loop_
_entity_poly.entity_id
_entity_poly.type
_entity_poly.pdbx_seq_one_letter_code
_entity_poly.pdbx_strand_id
1 'polypeptide(L)'
;MTRALLLAIGLVIAAPLSAATSTGSIAVTLTLFSRCDISRQSEHTLPKVDCGRHFSAQPRITERVLKRDATRRESARLVTIEW
;
A
#
# COMPACT_ATOMS: atom_id res chain seq x y z
N MET A 1 -57.81 21.82 -29.31
CA MET A 1 -57.66 22.24 -27.89
C MET A 1 -57.19 21.10 -26.99
N THR A 2 -57.75 19.89 -27.10
CA THR A 2 -57.42 18.73 -26.23
C THR A 2 -55.99 18.18 -26.36
N ARG A 3 -55.41 18.18 -27.56
CA ARG A 3 -54.05 17.65 -27.79
C ARG A 3 -52.94 18.44 -27.08
N ALA A 4 -53.05 19.77 -27.05
CA ALA A 4 -52.11 20.63 -26.34
C ALA A 4 -52.23 20.46 -24.82
N LEU A 5 -53.46 20.25 -24.33
CA LEU A 5 -53.74 19.96 -22.93
C LEU A 5 -53.11 18.62 -22.50
N LEU A 6 -53.26 17.58 -23.33
CA LEU A 6 -52.66 16.26 -23.09
C LEU A 6 -51.12 16.31 -23.10
N LEU A 7 -50.52 17.11 -23.99
CA LEU A 7 -49.08 17.34 -24.03
C LEU A 7 -48.58 18.09 -22.78
N ALA A 8 -49.29 19.13 -22.35
CA ALA A 8 -48.95 19.86 -21.14
C ALA A 8 -49.05 18.98 -19.88
N ILE A 9 -50.09 18.15 -19.78
CA ILE A 9 -50.24 17.18 -18.68
C ILE A 9 -49.12 16.12 -18.73
N GLY A 10 -48.78 15.62 -19.92
CA GLY A 10 -47.68 14.66 -20.10
C GLY A 10 -46.31 15.24 -19.70
N LEU A 11 -46.03 16.51 -20.03
CA LEU A 11 -44.79 17.19 -19.63
C LEU A 11 -44.71 17.44 -18.12
N VAL A 12 -45.83 17.75 -17.47
CA VAL A 12 -45.88 17.94 -16.00
C VAL A 12 -45.63 16.63 -15.25
N ILE A 13 -46.07 15.49 -15.80
CA ILE A 13 -45.84 14.16 -15.20
C ILE A 13 -44.39 13.70 -15.41
N ALA A 14 -43.71 14.14 -16.47
CA ALA A 14 -42.29 13.86 -16.69
C ALA A 14 -41.34 14.72 -15.82
N ALA A 15 -41.86 15.77 -15.17
CA ALA A 15 -41.06 16.80 -14.52
C ALA A 15 -40.40 16.42 -13.17
N PRO A 16 -40.80 15.37 -12.41
CA PRO A 16 -40.05 14.95 -11.23
C PRO A 16 -39.34 13.62 -11.47
N LEU A 17 -38.86 13.36 -12.69
CA LEU A 17 -37.66 12.53 -12.86
C LEU A 17 -36.44 13.41 -12.64
N SER A 18 -36.45 14.19 -11.55
CA SER A 18 -35.27 14.82 -10.99
C SER A 18 -34.25 13.70 -10.89
N ALA A 19 -33.17 13.84 -11.65
CA ALA A 19 -32.05 12.92 -11.71
C ALA A 19 -31.87 12.28 -10.33
N ALA A 20 -32.02 10.95 -10.28
CA ALA A 20 -31.74 10.16 -9.09
C ALA A 20 -30.25 10.36 -8.75
N THR A 21 -29.95 11.46 -8.09
CA THR A 21 -28.64 11.81 -7.60
C THR A 21 -28.56 11.14 -6.25
N SER A 22 -27.85 10.01 -6.19
CA SER A 22 -27.49 9.44 -4.90
C SER A 22 -26.49 10.40 -4.25
N THR A 23 -27.00 11.35 -3.49
CA THR A 23 -26.17 12.12 -2.57
C THR A 23 -25.85 11.21 -1.39
N GLY A 24 -24.56 11.03 -1.14
CA GLY A 24 -24.08 10.13 -0.10
C GLY A 24 -22.61 10.44 0.21
N SER A 25 -22.22 10.21 1.45
CA SER A 25 -20.84 10.36 1.90
C SER A 25 -20.08 9.05 1.71
N ILE A 26 -19.00 9.07 0.93
CA ILE A 26 -18.05 7.96 0.87
C ILE A 26 -17.00 8.19 1.96
N ALA A 27 -17.04 7.37 3.01
CA ALA A 27 -15.96 7.34 3.99
C ALA A 27 -14.78 6.55 3.40
N VAL A 28 -13.68 7.25 3.08
CA VAL A 28 -12.44 6.61 2.63
C VAL A 28 -11.46 6.62 3.80
N THR A 29 -10.91 5.46 4.12
CA THR A 29 -9.81 5.35 5.10
C THR A 29 -8.51 5.08 4.35
N LEU A 30 -7.53 5.96 4.52
CA LEU A 30 -6.18 5.77 3.99
C LEU A 30 -5.32 5.12 5.07
N THR A 31 -4.99 3.84 4.92
CA THR A 31 -4.04 3.15 5.79
C THR A 31 -2.65 3.20 5.17
N LEU A 32 -1.76 4.00 5.75
CA LEU A 32 -0.35 4.08 5.36
C LEU A 32 0.45 3.05 6.17
N PHE A 33 1.04 2.07 5.49
CA PHE A 33 2.03 1.17 6.09
C PHE A 33 3.43 1.73 5.84
N SER A 34 4.18 1.99 6.91
CA SER A 34 5.61 2.26 6.80
C SER A 34 6.30 0.99 6.29
N ARG A 35 6.78 1.01 5.04
CA ARG A 35 7.62 -0.07 4.52
C ARG A 35 9.02 0.06 5.10
N CYS A 36 9.63 -1.06 5.49
CA CYS A 36 11.06 -1.09 5.78
C CYS A 36 11.85 -1.18 4.48
N ASP A 37 12.82 -0.28 4.29
CA ASP A 37 13.83 -0.43 3.25
C ASP A 37 14.97 -1.30 3.78
N ILE A 38 15.32 -2.35 3.03
CA ILE A 38 16.43 -3.25 3.34
C ILE A 38 17.37 -3.20 2.15
N SER A 39 18.53 -2.55 2.35
CA SER A 39 19.52 -2.37 1.30
C SER A 39 20.85 -3.00 1.67
N ARG A 40 21.41 -3.79 0.74
CA ARG A 40 22.76 -4.35 0.87
C ARG A 40 23.74 -3.40 0.19
N GLN A 41 24.50 -2.64 0.99
CA GLN A 41 25.48 -1.69 0.45
C GLN A 41 26.74 -2.38 -0.07
N SER A 42 27.13 -3.52 0.51
CA SER A 42 28.26 -4.31 0.04
C SER A 42 28.12 -5.78 0.45
N GLU A 43 28.86 -6.66 -0.21
CA GLU A 43 28.93 -8.08 0.11
C GLU A 43 29.42 -8.35 1.56
N HIS A 44 30.18 -7.42 2.13
CA HIS A 44 30.94 -7.60 3.37
C HIS A 44 30.30 -6.96 4.61
N THR A 45 29.18 -6.25 4.44
CA THR A 45 28.51 -5.51 5.51
C THR A 45 27.12 -6.05 5.77
N LEU A 46 26.67 -5.97 7.02
CA LEU A 46 25.26 -6.21 7.37
C LEU A 46 24.35 -5.30 6.53
N PRO A 47 23.16 -5.77 6.14
CA PRO A 47 22.19 -4.96 5.42
C PRO A 47 21.79 -3.76 6.26
N LYS A 48 21.68 -2.61 5.61
CA LYS A 48 21.09 -1.44 6.24
C LYS A 48 19.58 -1.62 6.22
N VAL A 49 18.95 -1.41 7.37
CA VAL A 49 17.49 -1.47 7.50
C VAL A 49 16.98 -0.13 8.00
N ASP A 50 16.11 0.49 7.21
CA ASP A 50 15.42 1.73 7.59
C ASP A 50 13.90 1.49 7.58
N CYS A 51 13.33 1.36 8.77
CA CYS A 51 11.88 1.23 8.97
C CYS A 51 11.24 2.58 9.33
N GLY A 52 11.73 3.68 8.75
CA GLY A 52 11.24 5.04 9.07
C GLY A 52 11.64 5.50 10.47
N ARG A 53 12.77 5.01 10.99
CA ARG A 53 13.27 5.26 12.36
C ARG A 53 12.32 4.84 13.50
N HIS A 54 11.34 3.99 13.23
CA HIS A 54 10.47 3.41 14.25
C HIS A 54 11.19 2.27 14.98
N PHE A 55 11.59 2.51 16.23
CA PHE A 55 12.32 1.51 17.05
C PHE A 55 11.54 0.20 17.23
N SER A 56 10.20 0.26 17.33
CA SER A 56 9.34 -0.92 17.44
C SER A 56 9.23 -1.74 16.16
N ALA A 57 9.65 -1.18 15.01
CA ALA A 57 9.66 -1.85 13.72
C ALA A 57 11.08 -2.28 13.31
N GLN A 58 12.10 -1.96 14.11
CA GLN A 58 13.49 -2.28 13.81
C GLN A 58 13.72 -3.78 14.01
N PRO A 59 14.02 -4.54 12.95
CA PRO A 59 14.20 -5.98 13.07
C PRO A 59 15.53 -6.31 13.76
N ARG A 60 15.57 -7.50 14.37
CA ARG A 60 16.82 -8.09 14.84
C ARG A 60 17.60 -8.62 13.64
N ILE A 61 18.84 -8.17 13.50
CA ILE A 61 19.76 -8.64 12.46
C ILE A 61 20.83 -9.53 13.12
N THR A 62 20.98 -10.74 12.62
CA THR A 62 22.05 -11.65 13.06
C THR A 62 22.86 -12.16 11.87
N GLU A 63 24.15 -12.42 12.11
CA GLU A 63 25.07 -12.97 11.12
C GLU A 63 25.75 -14.22 11.67
N ARG A 64 25.83 -15.26 10.84
CA ARG A 64 26.60 -16.47 11.12
C ARG A 64 27.47 -16.84 9.92
N VAL A 65 28.75 -17.11 10.18
CA VAL A 65 29.66 -17.65 9.16
C VAL A 65 29.39 -19.16 9.05
N LEU A 66 28.93 -19.62 7.90
CA LEU A 66 28.59 -21.02 7.64
C LEU A 66 29.81 -21.85 7.23
N LYS A 67 30.65 -21.30 6.36
CA LYS A 67 31.84 -21.98 5.85
C LYS A 67 32.90 -20.96 5.51
N ARG A 68 34.12 -21.19 5.97
CA ARG A 68 35.29 -20.37 5.64
C ARG A 68 36.21 -21.22 4.77
N ASP A 69 36.21 -20.97 3.47
CA ASP A 69 37.14 -21.64 2.55
C ASP A 69 38.47 -20.87 2.56
N ALA A 70 39.47 -21.43 3.26
CA ALA A 70 40.79 -20.82 3.37
C ALA A 70 41.54 -20.74 2.03
N THR A 71 41.20 -21.63 1.09
CA THR A 71 41.81 -21.74 -0.24
C THR A 71 41.26 -20.69 -1.21
N ARG A 72 39.94 -20.45 -1.20
CA ARG A 72 39.31 -19.43 -2.07
C ARG A 72 39.18 -18.05 -1.43
N ARG A 73 39.52 -17.90 -0.14
CA ARG A 73 39.24 -16.68 0.66
C ARG A 73 37.76 -16.28 0.66
N GLU A 74 36.87 -17.23 0.39
CA GLU A 74 35.43 -17.01 0.38
C GLU A 74 34.84 -17.47 1.70
N SER A 75 34.02 -16.61 2.32
CA SER A 75 33.23 -16.97 3.49
C SER A 75 31.76 -16.98 3.11
N ALA A 76 31.13 -18.15 3.14
CA ALA A 76 29.69 -18.25 3.09
C ALA A 76 29.12 -17.74 4.42
N ARG A 77 28.23 -16.75 4.35
CA ARG A 77 27.60 -16.12 5.51
C ARG A 77 26.10 -16.23 5.39
N LEU A 78 25.45 -16.55 6.49
CA LEU A 78 24.01 -16.49 6.66
C LEU A 78 23.68 -15.20 7.41
N VAL A 79 22.89 -14.33 6.79
CA VAL A 79 22.34 -13.15 7.43
C VAL A 79 20.85 -13.39 7.63
N THR A 80 20.38 -13.23 8.85
CA THR A 80 18.98 -13.44 9.23
C THR A 80 18.39 -12.13 9.73
N ILE A 81 17.18 -11.82 9.28
CA ILE A 81 16.41 -10.62 9.63
C ILE A 81 15.08 -11.12 10.23
N GLU A 82 14.84 -10.79 11.51
CA GLU A 82 13.69 -11.28 12.29
C GLU A 82 12.90 -10.11 12.89
N TRP A 83 11.55 -10.21 12.89
CA TRP A 83 10.62 -9.25 13.51
C TRP A 83 9.95 -9.86 14.75
#